data_AF-A0A9D5XYM7-F1
#
_entry.id   AF-A0A9D5XYM7-F1
#
_cell.length_a   1.000
_cell.length_b   1.000
_cell.length_c   1.000
_cell.angle_alpha   90.00
_cell.angle_beta   90.00
_cell.angle_gamma   90.00
#
_symmetry.space_group_name_H-M   'P 1'
#
loop_
_entity.id
_entity.type
_entity.pdbx_description
1 polymer ?
#
loop_
_entity_poly.entity_id
_entity_poly.type
_entity_poly.pdbx_seq_one_letter_code
_entity_poly.pdbx_strand_id
1 'polypeptide(L)'
;MPVSEKIGLLPGFGWVVDQHWFGDSWWSHLLSTLLVCWLLTPVGHIVFAYITQKIVIPIDKRRQWQSFFPGDLYLGGAVALLVLASDSGSERDGAWWQSTGWHGFVIVCTMSVAIAMTLVVDRPMMPLSALLSPSKLYHNFLLYGGYGYVVVTTLIAALAGGGGLWLIAGALVLSSPWAYYVLKDSSADEEATRLKQSTAHPATYWLFWCIPVRGSYTK
;
A
#
# COMPACT_ATOMS: atom_id res chain seq x y z
N MET A 1 3.85 -7.13 -25.32
CA MET A 1 4.74 -7.30 -24.16
C MET A 1 3.91 -7.11 -22.88
N PRO A 2 4.08 -7.94 -21.84
CA PRO A 2 3.50 -7.71 -20.51
C PRO A 2 3.77 -6.30 -19.98
N VAL A 3 2.87 -5.77 -19.16
CA VAL A 3 3.00 -4.40 -18.64
C VAL A 3 4.13 -4.31 -17.63
N SER A 4 4.37 -5.37 -16.86
CA SER A 4 5.53 -5.48 -15.98
C SER A 4 6.85 -5.36 -16.73
N GLU A 5 6.97 -5.98 -17.90
CA GLU A 5 8.16 -5.88 -18.76
C GLU A 5 8.31 -4.48 -19.34
N LYS A 6 7.21 -3.84 -19.76
CA LYS A 6 7.23 -2.42 -20.22
C LYS A 6 7.74 -1.48 -19.13
N ILE A 7 7.25 -1.66 -17.90
CA ILE A 7 7.67 -0.90 -16.73
C ILE A 7 9.11 -1.25 -16.32
N GLY A 8 9.55 -2.49 -16.56
CA GLY A 8 10.79 -3.06 -16.07
C GLY A 8 10.70 -3.61 -14.65
N LEU A 9 9.51 -3.98 -14.15
CA LEU A 9 9.38 -4.49 -12.79
C LEU A 9 10.23 -5.75 -12.59
N LEU A 10 10.96 -5.80 -11.46
CA LEU A 10 11.64 -7.01 -11.00
C LEU A 10 10.70 -8.24 -10.98
N PRO A 11 11.26 -9.44 -11.22
CA PRO A 11 10.52 -10.69 -11.11
C PRO A 11 9.79 -10.79 -9.77
N GLY A 12 8.52 -11.20 -9.81
CA GLY A 12 7.68 -11.32 -8.62
C GLY A 12 6.88 -10.07 -8.24
N PHE A 13 6.94 -8.97 -9.03
CA PHE A 13 6.02 -7.82 -8.88
C PHE A 13 4.98 -7.70 -10.01
N GLY A 14 5.12 -8.48 -11.09
CA GLY A 14 4.18 -8.51 -12.21
C GLY A 14 2.76 -8.95 -11.84
N TRP A 15 2.58 -9.65 -10.71
CA TRP A 15 1.26 -10.08 -10.24
C TRP A 15 0.32 -8.90 -9.93
N VAL A 16 0.83 -7.69 -9.71
CA VAL A 16 -0.01 -6.49 -9.53
C VAL A 16 -0.53 -5.98 -10.88
N VAL A 17 0.33 -6.01 -11.91
CA VAL A 17 0.16 -5.19 -13.12
C VAL A 17 -0.15 -6.00 -14.38
N ASP A 18 0.03 -7.32 -14.39
CA ASP A 18 -0.22 -8.16 -15.57
C ASP A 18 -1.55 -8.92 -15.49
N GLN A 19 -2.51 -8.41 -14.70
CA GLN A 19 -3.76 -9.11 -14.44
C GLN A 19 -4.80 -8.77 -15.51
N HIS A 20 -5.31 -9.80 -16.20
CA HIS A 20 -6.34 -9.68 -17.24
C HIS A 20 -7.54 -10.60 -16.95
N TRP A 21 -8.08 -10.53 -15.73
CA TRP A 21 -9.12 -11.46 -15.27
C TRP A 21 -10.42 -11.38 -16.08
N PHE A 22 -10.70 -10.25 -16.73
CA PHE A 22 -11.93 -10.00 -17.48
C PHE A 22 -11.68 -9.78 -18.98
N GLY A 23 -10.51 -10.20 -19.49
CA GLY A 23 -10.10 -10.08 -20.91
C GLY A 23 -9.10 -8.96 -21.19
N ASP A 24 -8.88 -8.67 -22.47
CA ASP A 24 -7.74 -7.86 -22.97
C ASP A 24 -8.05 -6.37 -23.19
N SER A 25 -9.21 -5.88 -22.73
CA SER A 25 -9.54 -4.47 -22.86
C SER A 25 -8.85 -3.62 -21.79
N TRP A 26 -8.58 -2.34 -22.10
CA TRP A 26 -8.03 -1.37 -21.14
C TRP A 26 -8.86 -1.26 -19.85
N TRP A 27 -10.18 -1.39 -19.97
CA TRP A 27 -11.11 -1.38 -18.84
C TRP A 27 -10.97 -2.63 -17.96
N SER A 28 -10.83 -3.81 -18.58
CA SER A 28 -10.58 -5.05 -17.87
C SER A 28 -9.27 -5.00 -17.09
N HIS A 29 -8.23 -4.44 -17.69
CA HIS A 29 -6.92 -4.30 -17.06
C HIS A 29 -6.94 -3.33 -15.87
N LEU A 30 -7.61 -2.19 -16.03
CA LEU A 30 -7.86 -1.25 -14.93
C LEU A 30 -8.60 -1.93 -13.78
N LEU A 31 -9.70 -2.63 -14.09
CA LEU A 31 -10.53 -3.29 -13.07
C LEU A 31 -9.78 -4.42 -12.37
N SER A 32 -9.02 -5.24 -13.12
CA SER A 32 -8.23 -6.34 -12.56
C SER A 32 -7.15 -5.81 -11.62
N THR A 33 -6.41 -4.78 -12.04
CA THR A 33 -5.38 -4.12 -11.21
C THR A 33 -6.01 -3.51 -9.96
N LEU A 34 -7.15 -2.84 -10.10
CA LEU A 34 -7.89 -2.24 -8.99
C LEU A 34 -8.32 -3.30 -7.96
N LEU A 35 -8.91 -4.40 -8.42
CA LEU A 35 -9.34 -5.49 -7.56
C LEU A 35 -8.16 -6.13 -6.83
N VAL A 36 -7.05 -6.37 -7.51
CA VAL A 36 -5.84 -6.87 -6.84
C VAL A 36 -5.35 -5.89 -5.78
N CYS A 37 -5.33 -4.60 -6.10
CA CYS A 37 -4.91 -3.57 -5.15
C CYS A 37 -5.76 -3.60 -3.87
N TRP A 38 -7.08 -3.66 -4.03
CA TRP A 38 -8.05 -3.70 -2.93
C TRP A 38 -8.08 -5.03 -2.19
N LEU A 39 -7.87 -6.14 -2.88
CA LEU A 39 -7.83 -7.47 -2.28
C LEU A 39 -6.64 -7.64 -1.34
N LEU A 40 -5.51 -6.99 -1.63
CA LEU A 40 -4.31 -7.11 -0.81
C LEU A 40 -4.20 -6.09 0.30
N THR A 41 -4.63 -4.85 0.07
CA THR A 41 -4.47 -3.81 1.09
C THR A 41 -5.66 -3.78 2.04
N PRO A 42 -6.82 -3.17 1.73
CA PRO A 42 -7.87 -3.09 2.73
C PRO A 42 -8.45 -4.47 3.08
N VAL A 43 -8.71 -5.35 2.10
CA VAL A 43 -9.28 -6.68 2.38
C VAL A 43 -8.22 -7.62 2.96
N GLY A 44 -7.04 -7.68 2.33
CA GLY A 44 -5.96 -8.56 2.74
C GLY A 44 -5.50 -8.27 4.16
N HIS A 45 -5.39 -7.00 4.54
CA HIS A 45 -5.06 -6.60 5.91
C HIS A 45 -6.10 -7.08 6.93
N ILE A 46 -7.40 -6.92 6.64
CA ILE A 46 -8.48 -7.39 7.53
C ILE A 46 -8.43 -8.91 7.70
N VAL A 47 -8.31 -9.64 6.57
CA VAL A 47 -8.24 -11.11 6.58
C VAL A 47 -6.98 -11.58 7.31
N PHE A 48 -5.83 -10.96 7.04
CA PHE A 48 -4.56 -11.30 7.65
C PHE A 48 -4.58 -11.06 9.17
N ALA A 49 -5.14 -9.93 9.63
CA ALA A 49 -5.34 -9.65 11.04
C ALA A 49 -6.25 -10.69 11.71
N TYR A 50 -7.34 -11.10 11.06
CA TYR A 50 -8.23 -12.12 11.60
C TYR A 50 -7.56 -13.50 11.71
N ILE A 51 -6.80 -13.90 10.69
CA ILE A 51 -6.12 -15.21 10.67
C ILE A 51 -4.98 -15.23 11.69
N THR A 52 -4.12 -14.21 11.68
CA THR A 52 -2.88 -14.20 12.45
C THR A 52 -3.02 -13.68 13.87
N GLN A 53 -4.05 -12.87 14.15
CA GLN A 53 -4.20 -12.15 15.43
C GLN A 53 -5.60 -12.27 16.07
N LYS A 54 -6.60 -12.81 15.35
CA LYS A 54 -8.02 -12.88 15.78
C LYS A 54 -8.66 -11.52 16.05
N ILE A 55 -8.16 -10.48 15.38
CA ILE A 55 -8.72 -9.14 15.47
C ILE A 55 -9.66 -8.93 14.29
N VAL A 56 -10.85 -8.41 14.56
CA VAL A 56 -11.75 -7.90 13.52
C VAL A 56 -11.54 -6.39 13.47
N ILE A 57 -10.90 -5.92 12.40
CA ILE A 57 -10.63 -4.48 12.24
C ILE A 57 -11.95 -3.78 11.88
N PRO A 58 -12.40 -2.79 12.66
CA PRO A 58 -13.69 -2.14 12.43
C PRO A 58 -13.62 -1.12 11.30
N ILE A 59 -14.48 -1.24 10.30
CA ILE A 59 -14.52 -0.31 9.14
C ILE A 59 -15.00 1.11 9.52
N ASP A 60 -15.50 1.30 10.74
CA ASP A 60 -16.00 2.58 11.21
C ASP A 60 -14.90 3.66 11.35
N LYS A 61 -15.20 4.86 10.86
CA LYS A 61 -14.27 6.02 10.81
C LYS A 61 -13.75 6.48 12.17
N ARG A 62 -14.43 6.18 13.28
CA ARG A 62 -14.01 6.55 14.64
C ARG A 62 -13.11 5.50 15.25
N ARG A 63 -13.24 4.24 14.83
CA ARG A 63 -12.52 3.09 15.38
C ARG A 63 -11.35 2.61 14.51
N GLN A 64 -11.21 3.15 13.29
CA GLN A 64 -10.09 2.83 12.42
C GLN A 64 -9.41 4.09 11.88
N TRP A 65 -8.12 3.92 11.57
CA TRP A 65 -7.31 4.91 10.87
C TRP A 65 -7.80 5.07 9.43
N GLN A 66 -8.14 6.31 9.06
CA GLN A 66 -8.72 6.63 7.75
C GLN A 66 -7.73 6.40 6.61
N SER A 67 -6.43 6.47 6.91
CA SER A 67 -5.33 6.16 6.00
C SER A 67 -5.32 4.71 5.54
N PHE A 68 -5.82 3.78 6.36
CA PHE A 68 -6.00 2.37 5.98
C PHE A 68 -7.31 2.20 5.19
N PHE A 69 -8.46 2.41 5.85
CA PHE A 69 -9.75 2.45 5.17
C PHE A 69 -10.42 3.78 5.50
N PRO A 70 -10.75 4.63 4.53
CA PRO A 70 -10.81 4.39 3.08
C PRO A 70 -9.53 4.70 2.27
N GLY A 71 -8.43 5.12 2.90
CA GLY A 71 -7.22 5.57 2.21
C GLY A 71 -6.65 4.57 1.19
N ASP A 72 -6.58 3.29 1.54
CA ASP A 72 -6.08 2.25 0.62
C ASP A 72 -6.94 2.08 -0.63
N LEU A 73 -8.24 2.42 -0.56
CA LEU A 73 -9.11 2.38 -1.75
C LEU A 73 -8.66 3.41 -2.78
N TYR A 74 -8.37 4.63 -2.31
CA TYR A 74 -7.86 5.72 -3.13
C TYR A 74 -6.46 5.40 -3.68
N LEU A 75 -5.59 4.83 -2.83
CA LEU A 75 -4.26 4.42 -3.26
C LEU A 75 -4.34 3.34 -4.36
N GLY A 76 -5.18 2.31 -4.19
CA GLY A 76 -5.39 1.28 -5.19
C GLY A 76 -5.92 1.83 -6.52
N GLY A 77 -6.84 2.81 -6.45
CA GLY A 77 -7.30 3.54 -7.63
C GLY A 77 -6.19 4.32 -8.33
N ALA A 78 -5.33 5.01 -7.56
CA ALA A 78 -4.19 5.73 -8.10
C ALA A 78 -3.19 4.79 -8.80
N VAL A 79 -2.88 3.64 -8.18
CA VAL A 79 -1.98 2.63 -8.77
C VAL A 79 -2.57 2.08 -10.07
N ALA A 80 -3.86 1.74 -10.09
CA ALA A 80 -4.51 1.21 -11.29
C ALA A 80 -4.46 2.20 -12.46
N LEU A 81 -4.66 3.50 -12.19
CA LEU A 81 -4.50 4.54 -13.22
C LEU A 81 -3.05 4.71 -13.68
N LEU A 82 -2.06 4.61 -12.79
CA LEU A 82 -0.64 4.68 -13.16
C LEU A 82 -0.22 3.49 -14.03
N VAL A 83 -0.69 2.28 -13.71
CA VAL A 83 -0.44 1.07 -14.50
C VAL A 83 -1.01 1.25 -15.90
N LEU A 84 -2.26 1.71 -16.01
CA LEU A 84 -2.86 2.01 -17.30
C LEU A 84 -2.11 3.11 -18.05
N ALA A 85 -1.64 4.14 -17.34
CA ALA A 85 -0.82 5.20 -17.94
C ALA A 85 0.48 4.62 -18.53
N SER A 86 1.16 3.74 -17.79
CA SER A 86 2.38 3.10 -18.26
C SER A 86 2.15 2.15 -19.42
N ASP A 87 1.03 1.42 -19.45
CA ASP A 87 0.69 0.52 -20.55
C ASP A 87 0.42 1.28 -21.86
N SER A 88 -0.17 2.48 -21.75
CA SER A 88 -0.39 3.39 -22.89
C SER A 88 0.87 4.06 -23.45
N GLY A 89 1.99 3.98 -22.72
CA GLY A 89 3.27 4.56 -23.14
C GLY A 89 3.95 3.74 -24.24
N SER A 90 5.00 4.31 -24.83
CA SER A 90 5.81 3.58 -25.82
C SER A 90 6.71 2.53 -25.16
N GLU A 91 6.94 1.43 -25.87
CA GLU A 91 7.95 0.42 -25.49
C GLU A 91 9.35 1.03 -25.52
N ARG A 92 10.20 0.70 -24.53
CA ARG A 92 11.53 1.31 -24.37
C ARG A 92 12.55 0.32 -23.86
N ASP A 93 12.90 -0.61 -24.73
CA ASP A 93 13.97 -1.58 -24.48
C ASP A 93 15.28 -0.88 -24.10
N GLY A 94 15.93 -1.36 -23.04
CA GLY A 94 17.21 -0.82 -22.58
C GLY A 94 17.10 0.54 -21.88
N ALA A 95 15.89 0.97 -21.50
CA ALA A 95 15.72 2.17 -20.71
C ALA A 95 16.44 2.08 -19.35
N TRP A 96 17.02 3.19 -18.89
CA TRP A 96 17.82 3.22 -17.67
C TRP A 96 17.02 2.84 -16.41
N TRP A 97 15.70 3.09 -16.38
CA TRP A 97 14.80 2.73 -15.28
C TRP A 97 14.40 1.24 -15.27
N GLN A 98 14.88 0.44 -16.22
CA GLN A 98 14.76 -1.02 -16.18
C GLN A 98 16.02 -1.68 -15.61
N SER A 99 17.07 -0.90 -15.29
CA SER A 99 18.33 -1.43 -14.80
C SER A 99 18.23 -1.95 -13.36
N THR A 100 18.93 -3.04 -13.03
CA THR A 100 18.96 -3.61 -11.67
C THR A 100 19.40 -2.59 -10.62
N GLY A 101 20.35 -1.71 -10.96
CA GLY A 101 20.81 -0.65 -10.07
C GLY A 101 19.70 0.34 -9.70
N TRP A 102 18.85 0.71 -10.67
CA TRP A 102 17.69 1.54 -10.42
C TRP A 102 16.68 0.86 -9.49
N HIS A 103 16.31 -0.39 -9.74
CA HIS A 103 15.37 -1.10 -8.86
C HIS A 103 15.91 -1.28 -7.44
N GLY A 104 17.21 -1.59 -7.31
CA GLY A 104 17.89 -1.65 -6.02
C GLY A 104 17.79 -0.33 -5.26
N PHE A 105 18.01 0.80 -5.94
CA PHE A 105 17.84 2.13 -5.37
C PHE A 105 16.39 2.39 -4.92
N VAL A 106 15.39 2.13 -5.78
CA VAL A 106 13.98 2.35 -5.44
C VAL A 106 13.56 1.50 -4.24
N ILE A 107 13.94 0.22 -4.18
CA ILE A 107 13.63 -0.66 -3.04
C ILE A 107 14.25 -0.13 -1.75
N VAL A 108 15.52 0.29 -1.77
CA VAL A 108 16.18 0.85 -0.58
C VAL A 108 15.43 2.10 -0.12
N CYS A 109 15.04 2.99 -1.03
CA CYS A 109 14.26 4.18 -0.71
C CYS A 109 12.89 3.83 -0.12
N THR A 110 12.12 2.93 -0.74
CA THR A 110 10.76 2.61 -0.29
C THR A 110 10.76 1.85 1.02
N MET A 111 11.74 0.96 1.25
CA MET A 111 11.94 0.31 2.55
C MET A 111 12.37 1.31 3.63
N SER A 112 13.23 2.27 3.30
CA SER A 112 13.61 3.34 4.25
C SER A 112 12.40 4.18 4.64
N VAL A 113 11.52 4.51 3.69
CA VAL A 113 10.24 5.19 3.97
C VAL A 113 9.33 4.32 4.83
N ALA A 114 9.20 3.03 4.53
CA ALA A 114 8.39 2.10 5.34
C ALA A 114 8.87 2.03 6.80
N ILE A 115 10.18 1.98 7.00
CA ILE A 115 10.81 2.00 8.33
C ILE A 115 10.58 3.34 9.01
N ALA A 116 10.80 4.46 8.31
CA ALA A 116 10.59 5.79 8.86
C ALA A 116 9.12 6.03 9.26
N MET A 117 8.15 5.63 8.44
CA MET A 117 6.72 5.69 8.78
C MET A 117 6.43 4.87 10.04
N THR A 118 7.00 3.66 10.15
CA THR A 118 6.79 2.79 11.31
C THR A 118 7.41 3.37 12.60
N LEU A 119 8.62 3.93 12.51
CA LEU A 119 9.39 4.36 13.70
C LEU A 119 9.18 5.81 14.10
N VAL A 120 8.85 6.69 13.15
CA VAL A 120 8.70 8.13 13.39
C VAL A 120 7.24 8.52 13.49
N VAL A 121 6.38 7.96 12.62
CA VAL A 121 4.95 8.33 12.58
C VAL A 121 4.13 7.42 13.48
N ASP A 122 4.28 6.09 13.36
CA ASP A 122 3.44 5.16 14.13
C ASP A 122 3.90 4.97 15.58
N ARG A 123 5.21 5.01 15.87
CA ARG A 123 5.76 4.71 17.21
C ARG A 123 5.32 5.65 18.34
N PRO A 124 5.17 6.97 18.13
CA PRO A 124 4.63 7.84 19.17
C PRO A 124 3.17 7.52 19.49
N MET A 125 2.44 6.97 18.53
CA MET A 125 1.04 6.60 18.71
C MET A 125 0.99 5.23 19.40
N MET A 126 1.64 4.21 18.84
CA MET A 126 1.43 2.82 19.25
C MET A 126 2.57 2.24 20.10
N PRO A 127 2.28 1.32 21.04
CA PRO A 127 3.31 0.57 21.74
C PRO A 127 4.01 -0.39 20.78
N LEU A 128 5.23 -0.79 21.13
CA LEU A 128 6.08 -1.63 20.28
C LEU A 128 5.41 -2.97 19.91
N SER A 129 4.61 -3.56 20.80
CA SER A 129 3.89 -4.81 20.50
C SER A 129 2.87 -4.62 19.37
N ALA A 130 2.17 -3.50 19.32
CA ALA A 130 1.20 -3.19 18.26
C ALA A 130 1.92 -2.90 16.92
N LEU A 131 3.08 -2.22 16.97
CA LEU A 131 3.91 -1.97 15.78
C LEU A 131 4.46 -3.25 15.15
N LEU A 132 4.95 -4.16 15.99
CA LEU A 132 5.51 -5.44 15.55
C LEU A 132 4.44 -6.50 15.30
N SER A 133 3.17 -6.10 15.36
CA SER A 133 2.07 -7.00 15.18
C SER A 133 1.98 -7.45 13.71
N PRO A 134 1.66 -8.74 13.42
CA PRO A 134 1.71 -9.26 12.06
C PRO A 134 0.93 -8.42 11.05
N SER A 135 -0.30 -7.99 11.36
CA SER A 135 -1.09 -7.15 10.45
C SER A 135 -0.46 -5.79 10.19
N LYS A 136 0.13 -5.16 11.20
CA LYS A 136 0.80 -3.86 11.04
C LYS A 136 2.07 -3.99 10.20
N LEU A 137 2.87 -5.04 10.42
CA LEU A 137 4.03 -5.33 9.59
C LEU A 137 3.62 -5.68 8.16
N TYR A 138 2.61 -6.52 7.98
CA TYR A 138 2.03 -6.84 6.68
C TYR A 138 1.64 -5.56 5.94
N HIS A 139 0.83 -4.71 6.58
CA HIS A 139 0.40 -3.46 5.98
C HIS A 139 1.59 -2.54 5.66
N ASN A 140 2.46 -2.24 6.61
CA ASN A 140 3.53 -1.27 6.40
C ASN A 140 4.57 -1.75 5.37
N PHE A 141 4.98 -3.02 5.40
CA PHE A 141 5.94 -3.54 4.42
C PHE A 141 5.33 -3.74 3.04
N LEU A 142 4.10 -4.27 2.96
CA LEU A 142 3.42 -4.46 1.68
C LEU A 142 3.07 -3.11 1.04
N LEU A 143 2.54 -2.17 1.82
CA LEU A 143 2.06 -0.87 1.34
C LEU A 143 3.21 0.13 1.09
N TYR A 144 4.04 0.41 2.09
CA TYR A 144 5.09 1.42 1.91
C TYR A 144 6.30 0.85 1.17
N GLY A 145 6.60 -0.43 1.38
CA GLY A 145 7.73 -1.10 0.74
C GLY A 145 7.40 -1.58 -0.67
N GLY A 146 6.52 -2.60 -0.76
CA GLY A 146 6.18 -3.27 -2.01
C GLY A 146 5.38 -2.40 -2.98
N TYR A 147 4.25 -1.85 -2.53
CA TYR A 147 3.43 -0.93 -3.33
C TYR A 147 4.19 0.36 -3.62
N GLY A 148 4.94 0.90 -2.65
CA GLY A 148 5.82 2.04 -2.88
C GLY A 148 6.78 1.79 -4.05
N TYR A 149 7.40 0.60 -4.12
CA TYR A 149 8.26 0.22 -5.24
C TYR A 149 7.50 0.16 -6.57
N VAL A 150 6.33 -0.49 -6.60
CA VAL A 150 5.50 -0.59 -7.80
C VAL A 150 5.05 0.79 -8.28
N VAL A 151 4.56 1.64 -7.37
CA VAL A 151 4.10 3.00 -7.67
C VAL A 151 5.22 3.84 -8.24
N VAL A 152 6.39 3.89 -7.58
CA VAL A 152 7.51 4.72 -8.02
C VAL A 152 8.03 4.26 -9.38
N THR A 153 8.23 2.95 -9.55
CA THR A 153 8.75 2.39 -10.81
C THR A 153 7.75 2.62 -11.95
N THR A 154 6.46 2.39 -11.70
CA THR A 154 5.39 2.60 -12.70
C THR A 154 5.22 4.07 -13.05
N LEU A 155 5.28 4.98 -12.07
CA LEU A 155 5.20 6.42 -12.31
C LEU A 155 6.37 6.90 -13.18
N ILE A 156 7.60 6.47 -12.86
CA ILE A 156 8.78 6.84 -13.65
C ILE A 156 8.69 6.24 -15.06
N ALA A 157 8.26 4.99 -15.20
CA ALA A 157 8.03 4.38 -16.50
C ALA A 157 6.94 5.11 -17.30
N ALA A 158 5.82 5.49 -16.67
CA ALA A 158 4.75 6.24 -17.32
C ALA A 158 5.22 7.64 -17.75
N LEU A 159 5.90 8.38 -16.88
CA LEU A 159 6.41 9.72 -17.20
C LEU A 159 7.49 9.68 -18.28
N ALA A 160 8.50 8.83 -18.08
CA ALA A 160 9.58 8.72 -19.03
C ALA A 160 9.04 8.18 -20.36
N GLY A 161 8.23 7.12 -20.32
CA GLY A 161 7.60 6.39 -21.42
C GLY A 161 6.61 7.18 -22.27
N GLY A 162 6.16 8.37 -21.80
CA GLY A 162 5.16 9.17 -22.50
C GLY A 162 3.74 8.65 -22.31
N GLY A 163 3.46 8.00 -21.19
CA GLY A 163 2.13 7.54 -20.80
C GLY A 163 1.11 8.67 -20.70
N GLY A 164 -0.18 8.32 -20.76
CA GLY A 164 -1.27 9.29 -20.78
C GLY A 164 -1.24 10.27 -19.60
N LEU A 165 -0.92 11.54 -19.88
CA LEU A 165 -0.83 12.59 -18.85
C LEU A 165 -2.11 12.75 -18.02
N TRP A 166 -3.28 12.54 -18.63
CA TRP A 166 -4.56 12.59 -17.95
C TRP A 166 -4.75 11.45 -16.93
N LEU A 167 -4.19 10.26 -17.21
CA LEU A 167 -4.19 9.12 -16.28
C LEU A 167 -3.27 9.39 -15.10
N ILE A 168 -2.09 9.97 -15.37
CA ILE A 168 -1.14 10.39 -14.33
C ILE A 168 -1.78 11.47 -13.45
N ALA A 169 -2.43 12.48 -14.04
CA ALA A 169 -3.15 13.51 -13.31
C ALA A 169 -4.30 12.91 -12.47
N GLY A 170 -5.07 11.97 -13.04
CA GLY A 170 -6.10 11.24 -12.32
C GLY A 170 -5.54 10.44 -11.13
N ALA A 171 -4.38 9.80 -11.30
CA ALA A 171 -3.71 9.11 -10.22
C ALA A 171 -3.30 10.07 -9.09
N LEU A 172 -2.74 11.24 -9.41
CA LEU A 172 -2.40 12.27 -8.42
C LEU A 172 -3.63 12.80 -7.68
N VAL A 173 -4.75 12.98 -8.39
CA VAL A 173 -6.03 13.36 -7.79
C VAL A 173 -6.49 12.30 -6.80
N LEU A 174 -6.34 11.01 -7.10
CA LEU A 174 -6.68 9.93 -6.19
C LEU A 174 -5.68 9.77 -5.04
N SER A 175 -4.40 10.05 -5.25
CA SER A 175 -3.39 10.08 -4.18
C SER A 175 -3.65 11.20 -3.16
N SER A 176 -4.34 12.27 -3.55
CA SER A 176 -4.60 13.43 -2.69
C SER A 176 -5.50 13.10 -1.48
N PRO A 177 -6.68 12.45 -1.64
CA PRO A 177 -7.46 11.93 -0.52
C PRO A 177 -6.68 10.97 0.39
N TRP A 178 -5.86 10.09 -0.17
CA TRP A 178 -5.01 9.20 0.62
C TRP A 178 -4.04 9.99 1.51
N ALA A 179 -3.31 10.96 0.94
CA ALA A 179 -2.41 11.82 1.69
C ALA A 179 -3.13 12.64 2.75
N TYR A 180 -4.32 13.16 2.44
CA TYR A 180 -5.18 13.85 3.40
C TYR A 180 -5.55 12.96 4.60
N TYR A 181 -5.89 11.68 4.37
CA TYR A 181 -6.21 10.76 5.46
C TYR A 181 -4.99 10.41 6.30
N VAL A 182 -3.81 10.25 5.70
CA VAL A 182 -2.55 10.07 6.44
C VAL A 182 -2.28 11.26 7.35
N LEU A 183 -2.39 12.48 6.84
CA LEU A 183 -2.19 13.70 7.63
C LEU A 183 -3.22 13.82 8.76
N LYS A 184 -4.49 13.59 8.46
CA LYS A 184 -5.57 13.66 9.45
C LYS A 184 -5.41 12.63 10.56
N ASP A 185 -4.95 11.43 10.24
CA ASP A 185 -4.65 10.41 11.24
C ASP A 185 -3.45 10.82 12.10
N SER A 186 -2.43 11.44 11.51
CA SER A 186 -1.27 11.93 12.26
C SER A 186 -1.59 13.08 13.23
N SER A 187 -2.70 13.78 13.02
CA SER A 187 -3.16 14.90 13.85
C SER A 187 -4.37 14.54 14.74
N ALA A 188 -4.67 13.25 14.94
CA ALA A 188 -5.78 12.84 15.78
C ALA A 188 -5.50 13.19 17.26
N ASP A 189 -6.54 13.61 18.00
CA ASP A 189 -6.43 13.85 19.44
C ASP A 189 -6.13 12.54 20.21
N GLU A 190 -5.74 12.70 21.47
CA GLU A 190 -5.32 11.57 22.32
C GLU A 190 -6.45 10.54 22.54
N GLU A 191 -7.70 11.00 22.67
CA GLU A 191 -8.86 10.14 22.91
C GLU A 191 -9.17 9.28 21.67
N ALA A 192 -9.26 9.91 20.50
CA ALA A 192 -9.45 9.24 19.22
C ALA A 192 -8.29 8.27 18.93
N THR A 193 -7.07 8.69 19.24
CA THR A 193 -5.86 7.87 19.09
C THR A 193 -5.94 6.60 19.96
N ARG A 194 -6.28 6.73 21.25
CA ARG A 194 -6.48 5.57 22.14
C ARG A 194 -7.61 4.65 21.69
N LEU A 195 -8.72 5.21 21.22
CA LEU A 195 -9.84 4.43 20.70
C LEU A 195 -9.42 3.61 19.47
N LYS A 196 -8.81 4.24 18.47
CA LYS A 196 -8.33 3.57 17.24
C LYS A 196 -7.28 2.51 17.55
N GLN A 197 -6.38 2.76 18.49
CA GLN A 197 -5.38 1.78 18.90
C GLN A 197 -6.00 0.55 19.53
N SER A 198 -6.86 0.74 20.52
CA SER A 198 -7.51 -0.37 21.22
C SER A 198 -8.39 -1.25 20.32
N THR A 199 -8.80 -0.74 19.16
CA THR A 199 -9.72 -1.42 18.25
C THR A 199 -9.07 -1.93 16.96
N ALA A 200 -8.25 -1.13 16.27
CA ALA A 200 -7.61 -1.50 15.00
C ALA A 200 -6.21 -2.11 15.17
N HIS A 201 -5.45 -1.70 16.19
CA HIS A 201 -4.09 -2.21 16.45
C HIS A 201 -3.86 -2.51 17.94
N PRO A 202 -4.65 -3.42 18.53
CA PRO A 202 -4.56 -3.72 19.95
C PRO A 202 -3.15 -4.20 20.33
N ALA A 203 -2.60 -3.62 21.39
CA ALA A 203 -1.31 -3.99 21.96
C ALA A 203 -1.25 -5.44 22.47
N THR A 204 -2.41 -6.06 22.69
CA THR A 204 -2.57 -7.45 23.10
C THR A 204 -3.32 -8.22 22.02
N TYR A 205 -2.71 -9.30 21.52
CA TYR A 205 -3.26 -10.13 20.44
C TYR A 205 -2.72 -11.55 20.50
N TRP A 206 -3.31 -12.48 19.76
CA TRP A 206 -2.90 -13.88 19.73
C TRP A 206 -2.10 -14.20 18.48
N LEU A 207 -0.80 -14.46 18.59
CA LEU A 207 -0.02 -15.02 17.49
C LEU A 207 -0.47 -16.47 17.24
N PHE A 208 -0.92 -16.74 16.02
CA PHE A 208 -1.21 -18.09 15.50
C PHE A 208 -1.86 -19.03 16.51
N TRP A 209 -3.17 -18.86 16.73
CA TRP A 209 -4.07 -19.73 17.50
C TRP A 209 -3.67 -20.14 18.94
N CYS A 210 -2.47 -19.80 19.44
CA CYS A 210 -1.94 -20.40 20.66
C CYS A 210 -1.06 -19.47 21.54
N ILE A 211 -0.43 -18.42 21.00
CA ILE A 211 0.54 -17.62 21.76
C ILE A 211 -0.02 -16.22 22.05
N PRO A 212 -0.38 -15.89 23.30
CA PRO A 212 -0.84 -14.55 23.63
C PRO A 212 0.35 -13.59 23.74
N VAL A 213 0.33 -12.53 22.94
CA VAL A 213 1.23 -11.37 23.09
C VAL A 213 0.51 -10.34 23.92
N ARG A 214 1.15 -9.88 25.00
CA ARG A 214 0.64 -8.81 25.85
C ARG A 214 1.52 -7.59 25.72
N GLY A 215 0.89 -6.45 25.47
CA GLY A 215 1.52 -5.15 25.55
C GLY A 215 0.58 -4.18 26.25
N SER A 216 1.17 -3.20 26.93
CA SER A 216 0.45 -2.08 27.51
C SER A 216 0.66 -0.83 26.66
N TYR A 217 -0.38 -0.02 26.56
CA TYR A 217 -0.23 1.36 26.14
C TYR A 217 0.49 2.09 27.30
N THR A 218 1.72 2.51 27.08
CA THR A 218 2.39 3.42 28.01
C THR A 218 1.64 4.76 27.97
N LYS A 219 1.34 5.30 29.16
CA LYS A 219 0.74 6.63 29.31
C LYS A 219 1.65 7.71 28.74
#